data_AF-A0A1E5QGG5-F1
#
_entry.id   AF-A0A1E5QGG5-F1
#
_cell.length_a   1.000
_cell.length_b   1.000
_cell.length_c   1.000
_cell.angle_alpha   90.00
_cell.angle_beta   90.00
_cell.angle_gamma   90.00
#
_symmetry.space_group_name_H-M   'P 1'
#
loop_
_entity.id
_entity.type
_entity.pdbx_description
1 polymer ?
#
loop_
_entity_poly.entity_id
_entity_poly.type
_entity_poly.pdbx_seq_one_letter_code
_entity_poly.pdbx_strand_id
1 'polypeptide(L)'
;MSTVNDLSQLAQSGYQTQASDTSIEAEVVQFSLWRRMGLNKRLALASATTKSCKQLTLSGIRKRHPHLSPSSLKQAFVKATLGEEFADIPTLLETRLLIEDPIWLAAKVGRILDELSIPYES
;
A
#
# COMPACT_ATOMS: atom_id res chain seq x y z
N MET A 1 -26.87 -12.39 18.34
CA MET A 1 -27.54 -11.53 19.34
C MET A 1 -26.59 -10.61 20.12
N SER A 2 -25.26 -10.65 19.93
CA SER A 2 -24.31 -9.80 20.70
C SER A 2 -23.87 -8.49 20.02
N THR A 3 -24.15 -8.29 18.72
CA THR A 3 -23.56 -7.20 17.92
C THR A 3 -24.22 -5.83 18.10
N VAL A 4 -25.54 -5.77 18.32
CA VAL A 4 -26.27 -4.49 18.43
C VAL A 4 -25.96 -3.76 19.74
N ASN A 5 -25.77 -4.51 20.82
CA ASN A 5 -25.43 -3.96 22.14
C ASN A 5 -23.99 -3.39 22.16
N ASP A 6 -23.07 -4.06 21.45
CA ASP A 6 -21.67 -3.63 21.27
C ASP A 6 -21.56 -2.32 20.47
N LEU A 7 -22.33 -2.18 19.38
CA LEU A 7 -22.32 -0.95 18.56
C LEU A 7 -22.88 0.26 19.33
N SER A 8 -23.88 0.03 20.17
CA SER A 8 -24.48 1.06 21.01
C SER A 8 -23.51 1.53 22.11
N GLN A 9 -22.75 0.62 22.70
CA GLN A 9 -21.67 0.94 23.65
C GLN A 9 -20.50 1.68 22.99
N LEU A 10 -20.10 1.28 21.78
CA LEU A 10 -19.06 1.98 21.01
C LEU A 10 -19.47 3.42 20.70
N ALA A 11 -20.71 3.63 20.24
CA ALA A 11 -21.23 4.98 20.01
C ALA A 11 -21.22 5.83 21.30
N GLN A 12 -21.61 5.24 22.45
CA GLN A 12 -21.59 5.92 23.75
C GLN A 12 -20.18 6.22 24.25
N SER A 13 -19.16 5.43 23.86
CA SER A 13 -17.75 5.67 24.21
C SER A 13 -17.12 6.85 23.44
N GLY A 14 -17.85 7.46 22.50
CA GLY A 14 -17.29 8.49 21.61
C GLY A 14 -16.43 7.91 20.49
N TYR A 15 -16.64 6.65 20.10
CA TYR A 15 -15.91 6.00 19.02
C TYR A 15 -16.02 6.81 17.71
N GLN A 16 -14.89 7.10 17.09
CA GLN A 16 -14.80 7.77 15.80
C GLN A 16 -14.20 6.82 14.77
N THR A 17 -14.88 6.69 13.63
CA THR A 17 -14.39 5.91 12.49
C THR A 17 -13.20 6.59 11.85
N GLN A 18 -12.37 5.81 11.15
CA GLN A 18 -11.19 6.31 10.43
C GLN A 18 -11.55 7.20 9.24
N ALA A 19 -12.78 7.09 8.72
CA ALA A 19 -13.29 7.90 7.64
C ALA A 19 -14.74 8.34 7.91
N SER A 20 -15.07 9.57 7.53
CA SER A 20 -16.39 10.19 7.77
C SER A 20 -17.53 9.57 6.97
N ASP A 21 -17.22 8.87 5.89
CA ASP A 21 -18.17 8.15 5.03
C ASP A 21 -18.33 6.67 5.42
N THR A 22 -17.65 6.22 6.48
CA THR A 22 -17.71 4.85 6.98
C THR A 22 -18.59 4.78 8.24
N SER A 23 -19.55 3.86 8.27
CA SER A 23 -20.36 3.63 9.48
C SER A 23 -19.57 2.83 10.52
N ILE A 24 -19.86 3.04 11.81
CA ILE A 24 -19.24 2.27 12.92
C ILE A 24 -19.41 0.77 12.68
N GLU A 25 -20.59 0.35 12.23
CA GLU A 25 -20.87 -1.06 11.92
C GLU A 25 -19.95 -1.61 10.82
N ALA A 26 -19.79 -0.89 9.70
CA ALA A 26 -18.95 -1.31 8.60
C ALA A 26 -17.49 -1.46 9.03
N GLU A 27 -16.98 -0.51 9.82
CA GLU A 27 -15.61 -0.53 10.30
C GLU A 27 -15.36 -1.67 11.32
N VAL A 28 -16.31 -1.92 12.22
CA VAL A 28 -16.25 -3.06 13.15
C VAL A 28 -16.20 -4.38 12.38
N VAL A 29 -17.04 -4.54 11.36
CA VAL A 29 -17.01 -5.71 10.47
C VAL A 29 -15.65 -5.83 9.78
N GLN A 30 -15.15 -4.75 9.19
CA GLN A 30 -13.85 -4.71 8.52
C GLN A 30 -12.71 -5.14 9.45
N PHE A 31 -12.63 -4.59 10.67
CA PHE A 31 -11.61 -4.96 11.64
C PHE A 31 -11.76 -6.39 12.14
N SER A 32 -12.99 -6.89 12.28
CA SER A 32 -13.23 -8.29 12.67
C SER A 32 -12.71 -9.26 11.60
N LEU A 33 -12.94 -8.95 10.32
CA LEU A 33 -12.45 -9.73 9.18
C LEU A 33 -10.92 -9.65 9.06
N TRP A 34 -10.36 -8.44 9.24
CA TRP A 34 -8.92 -8.23 9.22
C TRP A 34 -8.20 -9.01 10.32
N ARG A 35 -8.70 -8.97 11.55
CA ARG A 35 -8.12 -9.71 12.69
C ARG A 35 -8.17 -11.22 12.52
N ARG A 36 -9.20 -11.75 11.85
CA ARG A 36 -9.33 -13.18 11.53
C ARG A 36 -8.51 -13.61 10.30
N MET A 37 -7.92 -12.66 9.57
CA MET A 37 -7.17 -12.94 8.36
C MET A 37 -5.77 -13.48 8.67
N GLY A 38 -5.45 -14.66 8.14
CA GLY A 38 -4.11 -15.24 8.23
C GLY A 38 -3.03 -14.33 7.60
N LEU A 39 -1.79 -14.43 8.09
CA LEU A 39 -0.67 -13.57 7.65
C LEU A 39 -0.49 -13.59 6.13
N ASN A 40 -0.50 -14.77 5.52
CA ASN A 40 -0.34 -14.94 4.07
C ASN A 40 -1.41 -14.16 3.27
N LYS A 41 -2.66 -14.16 3.75
CA LYS A 41 -3.75 -13.45 3.09
C LYS A 41 -3.65 -11.93 3.29
N ARG A 42 -3.17 -11.48 4.46
CA ARG A 42 -2.86 -10.07 4.71
C ARG A 42 -1.74 -9.57 3.78
N LEU A 43 -0.67 -10.34 3.63
CA LEU A 43 0.44 -10.03 2.71
C LEU A 43 -0.04 -9.99 1.25
N ALA A 44 -0.81 -10.99 0.80
CA ALA A 44 -1.36 -11.01 -0.54
C ALA A 44 -2.26 -9.79 -0.82
N LEU A 45 -3.10 -9.40 0.16
CA LEU A 45 -3.96 -8.23 0.05
C LEU A 45 -3.14 -6.94 -0.02
N ALA A 46 -2.13 -6.78 0.84
CA ALA A 46 -1.26 -5.60 0.83
C ALA A 46 -0.46 -5.48 -0.49
N SER A 47 0.03 -6.59 -1.03
CA SER A 47 0.69 -6.66 -2.34
C SER A 47 -0.25 -6.22 -3.47
N ALA A 48 -1.45 -6.81 -3.53
CA ALA A 48 -2.44 -6.50 -4.55
C ALA A 48 -2.91 -5.04 -4.50
N THR A 49 -3.18 -4.52 -3.29
CA THR A 49 -3.56 -3.12 -3.09
C THR A 49 -2.44 -2.19 -3.53
N THR A 50 -1.19 -2.45 -3.14
CA THR A 50 -0.04 -1.62 -3.52
C THR A 50 0.14 -1.57 -5.03
N LYS A 51 0.07 -2.73 -5.70
CA LYS A 51 0.12 -2.80 -7.16
C LYS A 51 -1.01 -1.99 -7.82
N SER A 52 -2.23 -2.11 -7.29
CA SER A 52 -3.40 -1.39 -7.81
C SER A 52 -3.26 0.13 -7.65
N CYS A 53 -2.79 0.59 -6.50
CA CYS A 53 -2.50 2.01 -6.26
C CYS A 53 -1.48 2.55 -7.27
N LYS A 54 -0.36 1.84 -7.48
CA LYS A 54 0.66 2.24 -8.47
C LYS A 54 0.08 2.32 -9.88
N GLN A 55 -0.73 1.34 -10.29
CA GLN A 55 -1.40 1.32 -11.60
C GLN A 55 -2.40 2.46 -11.76
N LEU A 56 -3.17 2.77 -10.71
CA LEU A 56 -4.11 3.89 -10.69
C LEU A 56 -3.38 5.23 -10.83
N THR A 57 -2.31 5.44 -10.06
CA THR A 57 -1.46 6.63 -10.14
C THR A 57 -0.91 6.80 -11.55
N LEU A 58 -0.33 5.74 -12.14
CA LEU A 58 0.20 5.78 -13.50
C LEU A 58 -0.88 6.11 -14.53
N SER A 59 -2.07 5.53 -14.40
CA SER A 59 -3.21 5.81 -15.26
C SER A 59 -3.67 7.26 -15.16
N GLY A 60 -3.71 7.81 -13.94
CA GLY A 60 -4.02 9.21 -13.69
C GLY A 60 -2.99 10.18 -14.28
N ILE A 61 -1.70 9.85 -14.21
CA ILE A 61 -0.63 10.64 -14.84
C ILE A 61 -0.75 10.59 -16.37
N ARG A 62 -0.93 9.40 -16.95
CA ARG A 62 -1.14 9.24 -18.41
C ARG A 62 -2.33 10.05 -18.92
N LYS A 63 -3.44 10.04 -18.17
CA LYS A 63 -4.65 10.79 -18.53
C LYS A 63 -4.43 12.30 -18.49
N ARG A 64 -3.65 12.81 -17.53
CA ARG A 64 -3.30 14.25 -17.42
C ARG A 64 -2.27 14.70 -18.44
N HIS A 65 -1.36 13.80 -18.85
CA HIS A 65 -0.26 14.12 -19.75
C HIS A 65 -0.12 13.07 -20.86
N PRO A 66 -1.05 13.05 -21.83
CA PRO A 66 -1.10 12.02 -22.87
C PRO A 66 0.09 12.04 -23.83
N HIS A 67 0.84 13.15 -23.89
CA HIS A 67 1.97 13.35 -24.79
C HIS A 67 3.33 12.95 -24.18
N LEU A 68 3.38 12.55 -22.90
CA LEU A 68 4.64 12.17 -22.28
C LEU A 68 5.21 10.90 -22.92
N SER A 69 6.51 10.93 -23.18
CA SER A 69 7.25 9.73 -23.51
C SER A 69 7.22 8.72 -22.36
N PRO A 70 7.48 7.44 -22.60
CA PRO A 70 7.53 6.44 -21.53
C PRO A 70 8.53 6.76 -20.40
N SER A 71 9.68 7.39 -20.72
CA SER A 71 10.67 7.79 -19.72
C SER A 71 10.18 8.98 -18.88
N SER A 72 9.65 10.01 -19.53
CA SER A 72 9.08 11.18 -18.84
C SER A 72 7.87 10.80 -17.99
N LEU A 73 7.09 9.79 -18.40
CA LEU A 73 6.00 9.25 -17.60
C LEU A 73 6.49 8.57 -16.32
N LYS A 74 7.61 7.82 -16.39
CA LYS A 74 8.23 7.23 -15.19
C LYS A 74 8.78 8.31 -14.26
N GLN A 75 9.43 9.34 -14.80
CA GLN A 75 9.88 10.49 -14.01
C GLN A 75 8.72 11.15 -13.27
N ALA A 76 7.62 11.43 -13.97
CA ALA A 76 6.42 11.98 -13.36
C ALA A 76 5.83 11.07 -12.27
N PHE A 77 5.89 9.75 -12.45
CA PHE A 77 5.47 8.78 -11.44
C PHE A 77 6.39 8.80 -10.21
N VAL A 78 7.71 8.79 -10.40
CA VAL A 78 8.69 8.87 -9.31
C VAL A 78 8.51 10.16 -8.53
N LYS A 79 8.43 11.30 -9.23
CA LYS A 79 8.18 12.60 -8.63
C LYS A 79 6.90 12.62 -7.78
N ALA A 80 5.83 11.99 -8.26
CA ALA A 80 4.56 11.94 -7.54
C ALA A 80 4.52 10.97 -6.34
N THR A 81 5.47 10.03 -6.24
CA THR A 81 5.43 8.95 -5.22
C THR A 81 6.59 8.98 -4.25
N LEU A 82 7.79 9.35 -4.68
CA LEU A 82 9.01 9.38 -3.90
C LEU A 82 9.51 10.81 -3.64
N GLY A 83 9.21 11.77 -4.53
CA GLY A 83 9.69 13.14 -4.45
C GLY A 83 10.49 13.57 -5.68
N GLU A 84 10.68 14.89 -5.84
CA GLU A 84 11.39 15.50 -6.97
C GLU A 84 12.86 15.07 -6.99
N GLU A 85 13.48 14.97 -5.81
CA GLU A 85 14.88 14.62 -5.60
C GLU A 85 15.25 13.23 -6.12
N PHE A 86 14.26 12.35 -6.33
CA PHE A 86 14.46 11.02 -6.87
C PHE A 86 14.14 10.91 -8.37
N ALA A 87 13.55 11.96 -8.97
CA ALA A 87 13.00 11.91 -10.32
C ALA A 87 14.07 11.71 -11.41
N ASP A 88 15.30 12.12 -11.14
CA ASP A 88 16.41 12.07 -12.10
C ASP A 88 17.40 10.91 -11.83
N ILE A 89 17.12 10.04 -10.85
CA ILE A 89 17.99 8.89 -10.57
C ILE A 89 17.85 7.86 -11.71
N PRO A 90 18.87 7.68 -12.57
CA PRO A 90 18.72 6.89 -13.79
C PRO A 90 18.35 5.43 -13.51
N THR A 91 18.94 4.85 -12.46
CA THR A 91 18.64 3.48 -12.02
C THR A 91 17.15 3.30 -11.70
N LEU A 92 16.50 4.26 -11.04
CA LEU A 92 15.06 4.14 -10.73
C LEU A 92 14.19 4.16 -12.00
N LEU A 93 14.57 4.95 -13.00
CA LEU A 93 13.83 5.11 -14.26
C LEU A 93 14.02 3.92 -15.20
N GLU A 94 15.19 3.32 -15.20
CA GLU A 94 15.51 2.15 -16.02
C GLU A 94 14.91 0.87 -15.45
N THR A 95 14.75 0.80 -14.12
CA THR A 95 14.32 -0.46 -13.52
C THR A 95 12.82 -0.74 -13.70
N ARG A 96 12.50 -2.02 -13.93
CA ARG A 96 11.12 -2.55 -13.86
C ARG A 96 10.50 -2.43 -12.46
N LEU A 97 11.34 -2.24 -11.44
CA LEU A 97 11.03 -2.26 -10.00
C LEU A 97 9.98 -1.25 -9.55
N LEU A 98 9.79 -0.12 -10.25
CA LEU A 98 8.81 0.89 -9.84
C LEU A 98 7.39 0.31 -9.70
N ILE A 99 7.05 -0.69 -10.53
CA ILE A 99 5.74 -1.36 -10.54
C ILE A 99 5.78 -2.73 -9.85
N GLU A 100 6.95 -3.24 -9.46
CA GLU A 100 7.05 -4.54 -8.79
C GLU A 100 6.48 -4.50 -7.37
N ASP A 101 6.17 -5.70 -6.87
CA ASP A 101 5.59 -5.94 -5.56
C ASP A 101 6.63 -5.64 -4.47
N PRO A 102 6.45 -4.57 -3.68
CA PRO A 102 7.41 -4.22 -2.64
C PRO A 102 7.48 -5.27 -1.52
N ILE A 103 6.44 -6.09 -1.34
CA ILE A 103 6.45 -7.19 -0.36
C ILE A 103 7.38 -8.29 -0.84
N TRP A 104 7.34 -8.63 -2.13
CA TRP A 104 8.30 -9.57 -2.70
C TRP A 104 9.73 -9.04 -2.57
N LEU A 105 9.95 -7.75 -2.83
CA LEU A 105 11.28 -7.15 -2.70
C LEU A 105 11.78 -7.21 -1.25
N ALA A 106 10.94 -6.86 -0.28
CA ALA A 106 11.28 -6.96 1.14
C ALA A 106 11.58 -8.42 1.54
N ALA A 107 10.77 -9.38 1.10
CA ALA A 107 11.02 -10.80 1.35
C ALA A 107 12.32 -11.30 0.71
N LYS A 108 12.66 -10.81 -0.48
CA LYS A 108 13.93 -11.12 -1.16
C LYS A 108 15.12 -10.52 -0.42
N VAL A 109 15.04 -9.26 0.02
CA VAL A 109 16.09 -8.62 0.81
C VAL A 109 16.29 -9.35 2.13
N GLY A 110 15.20 -9.67 2.85
CA GLY A 110 15.28 -10.42 4.10
C GLY A 110 16.02 -11.75 3.92
N ARG A 111 15.69 -12.52 2.88
CA ARG A 111 16.40 -13.77 2.56
C ARG A 111 17.89 -13.57 2.31
N ILE A 112 18.28 -12.53 1.56
CA ILE A 112 19.70 -12.23 1.29
C ILE A 112 20.43 -11.90 2.60
N LEU A 113 19.80 -11.13 3.49
CA LEU A 113 20.39 -10.79 4.79
C LEU A 113 20.54 -12.03 5.68
N ASP A 114 19.52 -12.89 5.72
CA ASP A 114 19.57 -14.17 6.44
C ASP A 114 20.70 -15.07 5.91
N GLU A 115 20.83 -15.20 4.58
CA GLU A 115 21.90 -15.97 3.92
C GLU A 115 23.30 -15.41 4.25
N LEU A 116 23.42 -14.09 4.39
CA LEU A 116 24.67 -13.41 4.75
C LEU A 116 24.92 -13.34 6.26
N SER A 117 24.02 -13.87 7.09
CA SER A 117 24.08 -13.77 8.55
C SER A 117 24.18 -12.32 9.06
N ILE A 118 23.58 -11.37 8.33
CA ILE A 118 23.55 -9.96 8.72
C ILE A 118 22.34 -9.76 9.65
N PRO A 119 22.54 -9.35 10.91
CA PRO A 119 21.45 -9.15 11.84
C PRO A 119 20.58 -7.94 11.44
N TYR A 120 19.28 -8.05 11.67
CA TYR A 120 18.39 -6.88 11.68
C TYR A 120 18.62 -6.13 13.00
N GLU A 121 19.21 -4.93 12.94
CA GLU A 121 19.20 -4.04 14.11
C GLU A 121 17.78 -3.51 14.31
N SER A 122 17.17 -3.87 15.45
CA SER A 122 15.86 -3.40 15.91
C SER A 122 15.98 -2.19 16.81
#